data_AF-A0A9X2CHN2-F1
#
_entry.id   AF-A0A9X2CHN2-F1
#
_cell.length_a   1.000
_cell.length_b   1.000
_cell.length_c   1.000
_cell.angle_alpha   90.00
_cell.angle_beta   90.00
_cell.angle_gamma   90.00
#
_symmetry.space_group_name_H-M   'P 1'
#
loop_
_entity.id
_entity.type
_entity.pdbx_description
1 polymer ?
#
loop_
_entity_poly.entity_id
_entity_poly.type
_entity_poly.pdbx_seq_one_letter_code
_entity_poly.pdbx_strand_id
1 'polypeptide(L)'
;MIIVAVAYFLMLLVYFCVMYLKGNIGFSEDSQQWANLGSYIGGFFTPIAAILSGYFVYISFSANAHQQKLMLIRETLTRLDGQLESRLNAPFYNKQLGEAYFGRPLREVIISISNEEVEATNDVKQAILALLHTIAILTNSVRYYINLVSEVPSDRDDTAWMADLEQGYWIQKYSPISHRMKSIVGDTAFEGKASKEEVRSFNYVFGGKCYL
;
A
#
# COMPACT_ATOMS: atom_id res chain seq x y z
N MET A 1 -19.27 20.28 -3.41
CA MET A 1 -20.69 20.61 -3.68
C MET A 1 -21.31 21.50 -2.61
N ILE A 2 -21.24 21.15 -1.32
CA ILE A 2 -21.84 21.96 -0.24
C ILE A 2 -21.32 23.41 -0.22
N ILE A 3 -20.01 23.63 -0.37
CA ILE A 3 -19.43 24.99 -0.40
C ILE A 3 -19.98 25.85 -1.54
N VAL A 4 -20.16 25.26 -2.73
CA VAL A 4 -20.71 25.95 -3.92
C VAL A 4 -22.20 26.24 -3.73
N ALA A 5 -22.94 25.28 -3.19
CA ALA A 5 -24.36 25.47 -2.86
C ALA A 5 -24.56 26.55 -1.78
N VAL A 6 -23.71 26.58 -0.76
CA VAL A 6 -23.73 27.59 0.30
C VAL A 6 -23.33 28.97 -0.24
N ALA A 7 -22.32 29.06 -1.11
CA ALA A 7 -21.93 30.31 -1.75
C ALA A 7 -23.04 30.85 -2.67
N TYR A 8 -23.70 29.97 -3.44
CA TYR A 8 -24.84 30.33 -4.27
C TYR A 8 -26.03 30.81 -3.43
N PHE A 9 -26.31 30.11 -2.32
CA PHE A 9 -27.38 30.48 -1.40
C PHE A 9 -27.10 31.84 -0.72
N LEU A 10 -25.88 32.06 -0.24
CA LEU A 10 -25.45 33.34 0.35
C LEU A 10 -25.53 34.49 -0.65
N MET A 11 -25.17 34.24 -1.92
CA MET A 11 -25.26 35.24 -2.98
C MET A 11 -26.71 35.64 -3.28
N LEU A 12 -27.61 34.67 -3.39
CA LEU A 12 -29.06 34.93 -3.52
C LEU A 12 -29.56 35.73 -2.31
N LEU A 13 -29.12 35.37 -1.10
CA LEU A 13 -29.44 36.08 0.13
C LEU A 13 -28.99 37.54 0.09
N VAL A 14 -27.75 37.82 -0.36
CA VAL A 14 -27.23 39.18 -0.54
C VAL A 14 -28.05 39.96 -1.57
N TYR A 15 -28.41 39.34 -2.69
CA TYR A 15 -29.26 39.97 -3.70
C TYR A 15 -30.64 40.36 -3.14
N PHE A 16 -31.30 39.43 -2.44
CA PHE A 16 -32.59 39.70 -1.80
C PHE A 16 -32.48 40.74 -0.67
N CYS A 17 -31.39 40.72 0.12
CA CYS A 17 -31.12 41.75 1.13
C CYS A 17 -30.94 43.14 0.51
N VAL A 18 -30.19 43.26 -0.59
CA VAL A 18 -30.00 44.55 -1.27
C VAL A 18 -31.30 45.06 -1.89
N MET A 19 -32.13 44.17 -2.47
CA MET A 19 -33.46 44.53 -2.96
C MET A 19 -34.37 45.02 -1.84
N TYR A 20 -34.39 44.31 -0.71
CA TYR A 20 -35.17 44.68 0.47
C TYR A 20 -34.74 46.03 1.06
N LEU A 21 -33.43 46.27 1.19
CA LEU A 21 -32.88 47.55 1.67
C LEU A 21 -33.18 48.73 0.74
N LYS A 22 -33.38 48.47 -0.56
CA LYS A 22 -33.80 49.48 -1.55
C LYS A 22 -35.32 49.71 -1.59
N GLY A 23 -36.10 49.07 -0.70
CA GLY A 23 -37.55 49.24 -0.59
C GLY A 23 -38.36 48.43 -1.61
N ASN A 24 -37.73 47.55 -2.38
CA ASN A 24 -38.41 46.69 -3.33
C ASN A 24 -38.90 45.42 -2.62
N ILE A 25 -40.20 45.34 -2.36
CA ILE A 25 -40.85 44.21 -1.66
C ILE A 25 -41.29 43.12 -2.66
N GLY A 26 -41.32 43.43 -3.96
CA GLY A 26 -41.66 42.48 -5.04
C GLY A 26 -40.43 41.90 -5.75
N PHE A 27 -40.62 40.78 -6.44
CA PHE A 27 -39.65 40.31 -7.43
C PHE A 27 -39.49 41.37 -8.53
N SER A 28 -38.25 41.63 -8.98
CA SER A 28 -38.02 42.57 -10.08
C SER A 28 -38.79 42.10 -11.31
N GLU A 29 -39.75 42.87 -11.79
CA GLU A 29 -40.45 42.60 -13.06
C GLU A 29 -39.59 43.00 -14.27
N ASP A 30 -38.50 43.74 -14.03
CA ASP A 30 -37.55 44.18 -15.04
C ASP A 30 -36.66 43.02 -15.50
N SER A 31 -36.93 42.56 -16.72
CA SER A 31 -36.16 41.50 -17.40
C SER A 31 -34.69 41.86 -17.60
N GLN A 32 -34.35 43.15 -17.64
CA GLN A 32 -32.97 43.62 -17.77
C GLN A 32 -32.15 43.35 -16.50
N GLN A 33 -32.77 43.41 -15.32
CA GLN A 33 -32.11 43.11 -14.05
C GLN A 33 -31.81 41.61 -13.91
N TRP A 34 -32.74 40.76 -14.38
CA TRP A 34 -32.51 39.32 -14.49
C TRP A 34 -31.44 38.98 -15.52
N ALA A 35 -31.41 39.68 -16.65
CA ALA A 35 -30.36 39.53 -17.66
C ALA A 35 -28.98 39.94 -17.12
N ASN A 36 -28.89 41.04 -16.35
CA ASN A 36 -27.65 41.50 -15.73
C ASN A 36 -27.16 40.52 -14.64
N LEU A 37 -28.06 39.98 -13.81
CA LEU A 37 -27.73 38.93 -12.84
C LEU A 37 -27.24 37.65 -13.54
N GLY A 38 -27.95 37.21 -14.59
CA GLY A 38 -27.56 36.07 -15.40
C GLY A 38 -26.22 36.28 -16.12
N SER A 39 -25.94 37.49 -16.60
CA SER A 39 -24.67 37.86 -17.22
C SER A 39 -23.52 37.87 -16.20
N TYR A 40 -23.74 38.34 -14.98
CA TYR A 40 -22.76 38.29 -13.89
C TYR A 40 -22.46 36.85 -13.45
N ILE A 41 -23.50 36.02 -13.28
CA ILE A 41 -23.36 34.60 -12.94
C ILE A 41 -22.64 33.84 -14.08
N GLY A 42 -23.10 34.03 -15.31
CA GLY A 42 -22.54 33.38 -16.49
C GLY A 42 -21.11 33.82 -16.81
N GLY A 43 -20.80 35.11 -16.63
CA GLY A 43 -19.51 35.70 -16.99
C GLY A 43 -18.42 35.53 -15.93
N PHE A 44 -18.76 35.57 -14.64
CA PHE A 44 -17.76 35.53 -13.57
C PHE A 44 -17.77 34.21 -12.78
N PHE A 45 -18.95 33.68 -12.45
CA PHE A 45 -19.06 32.49 -11.59
C PHE A 45 -18.84 31.18 -12.34
N THR A 46 -19.38 31.05 -13.55
CA THR A 46 -19.23 29.83 -14.36
C THR A 46 -17.76 29.46 -14.61
N PRO A 47 -16.85 30.39 -14.99
CA PRO A 47 -15.44 30.06 -15.14
C PRO A 47 -14.75 29.63 -13.85
N ILE A 48 -15.06 30.29 -12.72
CA ILE A 48 -14.48 29.96 -11.39
C ILE A 48 -14.94 28.56 -10.94
N ALA A 49 -16.23 28.26 -11.11
CA ALA A 49 -16.79 26.94 -10.81
C ALA A 49 -16.18 25.85 -11.71
N ALA A 50 -15.93 26.15 -12.99
CA ALA A 50 -15.28 25.21 -13.91
C ALA A 50 -13.83 24.91 -13.51
N ILE A 51 -13.05 25.91 -13.08
CA ILE A 51 -11.68 25.71 -12.60
C ILE A 51 -11.65 24.89 -11.30
N LEU A 52 -12.52 25.23 -10.34
CA LEU A 52 -12.66 24.46 -9.09
C LEU A 52 -13.10 23.01 -9.36
N SER A 53 -14.06 22.82 -10.26
CA SER A 53 -14.49 21.48 -10.68
C SER A 53 -13.34 20.72 -11.34
N GLY A 54 -12.59 21.36 -12.24
CA GLY A 54 -11.41 20.76 -12.86
C GLY A 54 -10.34 20.38 -11.84
N TYR A 55 -10.11 21.23 -10.83
CA TYR A 55 -9.19 20.96 -9.73
C TYR A 55 -9.65 19.79 -8.85
N PHE A 56 -10.94 19.72 -8.49
CA PHE A 56 -11.47 18.57 -7.74
C PHE A 56 -11.43 17.27 -8.55
N VAL A 57 -11.71 17.34 -9.84
CA VAL A 57 -11.58 16.21 -10.77
C VAL A 57 -10.12 15.75 -10.83
N TYR A 58 -9.17 16.68 -10.92
CA TYR A 58 -7.74 16.37 -10.87
C TYR A 58 -7.33 15.70 -9.56
N ILE A 59 -7.76 16.23 -8.40
CA ILE A 59 -7.52 15.61 -7.10
C ILE A 59 -8.11 14.19 -7.06
N SER A 60 -9.36 14.03 -7.51
CA SER A 60 -10.03 12.72 -7.53
C SER A 60 -9.33 11.73 -8.45
N PHE A 61 -8.88 12.14 -9.63
CA PHE A 61 -8.10 11.29 -10.53
C PHE A 61 -6.75 10.93 -9.92
N SER A 62 -6.07 11.86 -9.27
CA SER A 62 -4.77 11.61 -8.62
C SER A 62 -4.93 10.62 -7.46
N ALA A 63 -5.95 10.80 -6.61
CA ALA A 63 -6.28 9.89 -5.52
C ALA A 63 -6.66 8.49 -6.05
N ASN A 64 -7.53 8.41 -7.07
CA ASN A 64 -7.92 7.14 -7.69
C ASN A 64 -6.73 6.42 -8.34
N ALA A 65 -5.86 7.15 -9.04
CA ALA A 65 -4.66 6.58 -9.65
C ALA A 65 -3.68 6.06 -8.59
N HIS A 66 -3.56 6.74 -7.45
CA HIS A 66 -2.77 6.27 -6.31
C HIS A 66 -3.37 4.99 -5.70
N GLN A 67 -4.69 4.95 -5.49
CA GLN A 67 -5.39 3.75 -5.01
C GLN A 67 -5.25 2.56 -5.97
N GLN A 68 -5.35 2.78 -7.29
CA GLN A 68 -5.12 1.73 -8.29
C GLN A 68 -3.70 1.17 -8.24
N LYS A 69 -2.68 2.04 -8.06
CA LYS A 69 -1.29 1.58 -7.90
C LYS A 69 -1.12 0.72 -6.66
N LEU A 70 -1.68 1.13 -5.52
CA LEU A 70 -1.65 0.35 -4.29
C LEU A 70 -2.34 -1.01 -4.46
N MET A 71 -3.49 -1.05 -5.14
CA MET A 71 -4.21 -2.28 -5.44
C MET A 71 -3.38 -3.24 -6.30
N LEU A 72 -2.75 -2.75 -7.37
CA LEU A 72 -1.87 -3.56 -8.23
C LEU A 72 -0.66 -4.13 -7.47
N ILE A 73 -0.07 -3.33 -6.58
CA ILE A 73 1.03 -3.79 -5.72
C ILE A 73 0.52 -4.88 -4.78
N ARG A 74 -0.63 -4.68 -4.13
CA ARG A 74 -1.23 -5.66 -3.21
C ARG A 74 -1.56 -6.99 -3.91
N GLU A 75 -2.14 -6.94 -5.10
CA GLU A 75 -2.40 -8.14 -5.92
C GLU A 75 -1.11 -8.87 -6.28
N THR A 76 -0.07 -8.13 -6.66
CA THR A 76 1.24 -8.72 -6.97
C THR A 76 1.88 -9.36 -5.74
N LEU A 77 1.82 -8.70 -4.58
CA LEU A 77 2.29 -9.23 -3.30
C LEU A 77 1.51 -10.49 -2.90
N THR A 78 0.19 -10.50 -3.09
CA THR A 78 -0.67 -11.66 -2.79
C THR A 78 -0.32 -12.85 -3.68
N ARG A 79 -0.01 -12.61 -4.96
CA ARG A 79 0.46 -13.65 -5.88
C ARG A 79 1.84 -14.19 -5.47
N LEU A 80 2.77 -13.30 -5.10
CA LEU A 80 4.10 -13.71 -4.64
C LEU A 80 4.03 -14.49 -3.31
N ASP A 81 3.16 -14.06 -2.40
CA ASP A 81 2.83 -14.76 -1.16
C ASP A 81 2.35 -16.19 -1.43
N GLY A 82 1.36 -16.35 -2.30
CA GLY A 82 0.85 -17.67 -2.69
C GLY A 82 1.92 -18.56 -3.35
N GLN A 83 2.77 -18.01 -4.21
CA GLN A 83 3.87 -18.76 -4.83
C GLN A 83 4.92 -19.19 -3.81
N LEU A 84 5.27 -18.31 -2.85
CA LEU A 84 6.22 -18.62 -1.79
C LEU A 84 5.68 -19.70 -0.86
N GLU A 85 4.42 -19.60 -0.46
CA GLU A 85 3.74 -20.60 0.35
C GLU A 85 3.66 -21.95 -0.36
N SER A 86 3.34 -21.95 -1.65
CA SER A 86 3.35 -23.15 -2.48
C SER A 86 4.73 -23.80 -2.54
N ARG A 87 5.81 -23.02 -2.69
CA ARG A 87 7.19 -23.54 -2.70
C ARG A 87 7.63 -24.09 -1.35
N LEU A 88 7.23 -23.46 -0.24
CA LEU A 88 7.53 -23.95 1.11
C LEU A 88 6.80 -25.26 1.42
N ASN A 89 5.59 -25.42 0.91
CA ASN A 89 4.79 -26.62 1.13
C ASN A 89 5.01 -27.70 0.05
N ALA A 90 5.77 -27.38 -1.01
CA ALA A 90 6.09 -28.34 -2.07
C ALA A 90 6.98 -29.48 -1.53
N PRO A 91 6.77 -30.71 -2.03
CA PRO A 91 7.59 -31.85 -1.65
C PRO A 91 9.04 -31.65 -2.12
N PHE A 92 9.98 -31.83 -1.20
CA PHE A 92 11.41 -31.69 -1.46
C PHE A 92 12.03 -33.06 -1.72
N TYR A 93 12.46 -33.29 -2.95
CA TYR A 93 13.04 -34.57 -3.37
C TYR A 93 14.56 -34.49 -3.37
N ASN A 94 15.18 -34.68 -2.20
CA ASN A 94 16.62 -34.86 -2.09
C ASN A 94 16.95 -36.18 -1.39
N LYS A 95 17.56 -37.12 -2.15
CA LYS A 95 17.95 -38.44 -1.64
C LYS A 95 19.12 -38.37 -0.64
N GLN A 96 19.89 -37.28 -0.63
CA GLN A 96 21.07 -37.11 0.24
C GLN A 96 20.71 -36.81 1.69
N LEU A 97 19.49 -36.35 1.99
CA LEU A 97 19.00 -36.11 3.36
C LEU A 97 18.45 -37.38 4.03
N GLY A 98 18.48 -38.52 3.32
CA GLY A 98 17.90 -39.79 3.78
C GLY A 98 16.43 -39.98 3.38
N GLU A 99 15.98 -41.24 3.39
CA GLU A 99 14.62 -41.62 2.96
C GLU A 99 13.52 -40.97 3.81
N ALA A 100 13.81 -40.69 5.09
CA ALA A 100 12.86 -40.08 6.02
C ALA A 100 12.39 -38.67 5.60
N TYR A 101 13.20 -37.95 4.83
CA TYR A 101 12.93 -36.57 4.39
C TYR A 101 12.57 -36.47 2.90
N PHE A 102 12.61 -37.58 2.18
CA PHE A 102 12.31 -37.61 0.75
C PHE A 102 10.82 -37.33 0.50
N GLY A 103 10.52 -36.25 -0.23
CA GLY A 103 9.15 -35.87 -0.56
C GLY A 103 8.38 -35.19 0.58
N ARG A 104 9.03 -34.89 1.71
CA ARG A 104 8.44 -34.03 2.75
C ARG A 104 8.36 -32.57 2.30
N PRO A 105 7.42 -31.77 2.85
CA PRO A 105 7.37 -30.35 2.58
C PRO A 105 8.70 -29.66 2.89
N LEU A 106 9.15 -28.76 2.01
CA LEU A 106 10.42 -28.04 2.21
C LEU A 106 10.46 -27.29 3.55
N ARG A 107 9.32 -26.78 4.03
CA ARG A 107 9.17 -26.17 5.35
C ARG A 107 9.61 -27.11 6.48
N GLU A 108 9.15 -28.35 6.47
CA GLU A 108 9.52 -29.34 7.48
C GLU A 108 11.01 -29.65 7.41
N VAL A 109 11.55 -29.80 6.20
CA VAL A 109 12.98 -30.04 5.98
C VAL A 109 13.83 -28.90 6.55
N ILE A 110 13.45 -27.64 6.30
CA ILE A 110 14.14 -26.46 6.86
C ILE A 110 14.08 -26.46 8.39
N ILE A 111 12.93 -26.81 8.97
CA ILE A 111 12.76 -26.86 10.43
C ILE A 111 13.66 -27.95 11.03
N SER A 112 13.66 -29.16 10.48
CA SER A 112 14.49 -30.26 10.96
C SER A 112 15.98 -29.97 10.83
N ILE A 113 16.43 -29.37 9.72
CA ILE A 113 17.82 -28.93 9.56
C ILE A 113 18.16 -27.85 10.61
N SER A 114 17.26 -26.89 10.81
CA SER A 114 17.46 -25.81 11.78
C SER A 114 17.46 -26.29 13.23
N ASN A 115 16.80 -27.41 13.53
CA ASN A 115 16.80 -28.05 14.84
C ASN A 115 17.97 -29.03 15.02
N GLU A 116 18.90 -29.09 14.05
CA GLU A 116 20.05 -30.00 14.05
C GLU A 116 19.66 -31.49 14.00
N GLU A 117 18.44 -31.82 13.55
CA GLU A 117 17.97 -33.20 13.35
C GLU A 117 18.62 -33.86 12.12
N VAL A 118 19.05 -33.04 11.15
CA VAL A 118 19.73 -33.46 9.92
C VAL A 118 20.77 -32.43 9.50
N GLU A 119 21.92 -32.91 9.03
CA GLU A 119 22.95 -32.03 8.46
C GLU A 119 22.60 -31.60 7.02
N ALA A 120 22.62 -30.29 6.76
CA ALA A 120 22.36 -29.78 5.42
C ALA A 120 23.56 -29.98 4.49
N THR A 121 23.33 -30.69 3.38
CA THR A 121 24.31 -30.77 2.29
C THR A 121 24.45 -29.42 1.57
N ASN A 122 25.55 -29.24 0.85
CA ASN A 122 25.80 -27.99 0.09
C ASN A 122 24.68 -27.69 -0.91
N ASP A 123 24.14 -28.70 -1.58
CA ASP A 123 23.03 -28.55 -2.53
C ASP A 123 21.76 -28.02 -1.84
N VAL A 124 21.47 -28.53 -0.65
CA VAL A 124 20.34 -28.06 0.18
C VAL A 124 20.57 -26.63 0.65
N LYS A 125 21.79 -26.29 1.11
CA LYS A 125 22.14 -24.91 1.49
C LYS A 125 21.98 -23.95 0.32
N GLN A 126 22.36 -24.33 -0.90
CA GLN A 126 22.16 -23.51 -2.10
C GLN A 126 20.67 -23.32 -2.46
N ALA A 127 19.86 -24.37 -2.34
CA ALA A 127 18.43 -24.29 -2.55
C ALA A 127 17.74 -23.37 -1.52
N ILE A 128 18.10 -23.51 -0.24
CA ILE A 128 17.63 -22.65 0.85
C ILE A 128 18.07 -21.20 0.62
N LEU A 129 19.32 -20.97 0.19
CA LEU A 129 19.84 -19.64 -0.12
C LEU A 129 19.08 -18.98 -1.29
N ALA A 130 18.70 -19.73 -2.31
CA ALA A 130 17.87 -19.23 -3.41
C ALA A 130 16.45 -18.84 -2.95
N LEU A 131 15.87 -19.64 -2.05
CA LEU A 131 14.56 -19.33 -1.45
C LEU A 131 14.65 -18.09 -0.55
N LEU A 132 15.68 -17.99 0.29
CA LEU A 132 15.94 -16.85 1.16
C LEU A 132 16.15 -15.56 0.35
N HIS A 133 16.86 -15.63 -0.77
CA HIS A 133 16.99 -14.50 -1.70
C HIS A 133 15.65 -14.07 -2.30
N THR A 134 14.77 -15.02 -2.66
CA THR A 134 13.41 -14.72 -3.14
C THR A 134 12.60 -14.00 -2.06
N ILE A 135 12.74 -14.40 -0.80
CA ILE A 135 12.10 -13.72 0.33
C ILE A 135 12.68 -12.32 0.52
N ALA A 136 13.98 -12.12 0.34
CA ALA A 136 14.60 -10.80 0.41
C ALA A 136 14.02 -9.83 -0.64
N ILE A 137 13.82 -10.29 -1.88
CA ILE A 137 13.13 -9.53 -2.94
C ILE A 137 11.68 -9.19 -2.54
N LEU A 138 10.96 -10.16 -1.96
CA LEU A 138 9.60 -9.94 -1.46
C LEU A 138 9.59 -8.88 -0.36
N THR A 139 10.47 -8.97 0.65
CA THR A 139 10.56 -7.98 1.73
C THR A 139 10.90 -6.59 1.22
N ASN A 140 11.69 -6.48 0.15
CA ASN A 140 11.95 -5.20 -0.50
C ASN A 140 10.66 -4.61 -1.09
N SER A 141 9.88 -5.44 -1.79
CA SER A 141 8.59 -5.05 -2.35
C SER A 141 7.58 -4.65 -1.28
N VAL A 142 7.54 -5.39 -0.16
CA VAL A 142 6.72 -5.10 1.02
C VAL A 142 7.12 -3.77 1.67
N ARG A 143 8.43 -3.51 1.84
CA ARG A 143 8.92 -2.22 2.37
C ARG A 143 8.43 -1.03 1.53
N TYR A 144 8.54 -1.14 0.20
CA TYR A 144 8.04 -0.10 -0.70
C TYR A 144 6.51 0.08 -0.58
N TYR A 145 5.76 -1.01 -0.47
CA TYR A 145 4.32 -0.97 -0.27
C TYR A 145 3.94 -0.29 1.06
N ILE A 146 4.60 -0.64 2.17
CA ILE A 146 4.40 -0.02 3.49
C ILE A 146 4.62 1.50 3.41
N ASN A 147 5.70 1.93 2.76
CA ASN A 147 5.98 3.36 2.59
C ASN A 147 4.89 4.05 1.76
N LEU A 148 4.45 3.44 0.66
CA LEU A 148 3.38 4.01 -0.17
C LEU A 148 2.05 4.10 0.59
N VAL A 149 1.73 3.11 1.44
CA VAL A 149 0.54 3.15 2.31
C VAL A 149 0.64 4.30 3.32
N SER A 150 1.83 4.56 3.86
CA SER A 150 2.05 5.67 4.80
C SER A 150 1.94 7.07 4.15
N GLU A 151 2.11 7.15 2.82
CA GLU A 151 1.99 8.39 2.04
C GLU A 151 0.55 8.71 1.62
N VAL A 152 -0.41 7.81 1.88
CA VAL A 152 -1.83 8.05 1.56
C VAL A 152 -2.33 9.26 2.36
N PRO A 153 -2.88 10.31 1.73
CA PRO A 153 -3.49 11.41 2.45
C PRO A 153 -4.68 10.90 3.25
N SER A 154 -4.58 10.91 4.57
CA SER A 154 -5.68 10.60 5.49
C SER A 154 -5.83 11.71 6.50
N ASP A 155 -7.08 12.06 6.79
CA ASP A 155 -7.44 13.01 7.83
C ASP A 155 -7.32 12.40 9.24
N ARG A 156 -6.92 11.11 9.33
CA ARG A 156 -6.81 10.30 10.54
C ARG A 156 -5.42 9.63 10.61
N ASP A 157 -4.94 9.35 11.82
CA ASP A 157 -3.68 8.61 12.08
C ASP A 157 -3.75 7.10 11.68
N ASP A 158 -4.67 6.71 10.79
CA ASP A 158 -4.91 5.33 10.40
C ASP A 158 -3.87 4.77 9.42
N THR A 159 -3.13 5.62 8.72
CA THR A 159 -2.08 5.23 7.75
C THR A 159 -0.90 4.55 8.42
N ALA A 160 -0.47 5.06 9.58
CA ALA A 160 0.60 4.46 10.39
C ALA A 160 0.17 3.10 10.95
N TRP A 161 -1.06 3.01 11.46
CA TRP A 161 -1.62 1.74 11.95
C TRP A 161 -1.75 0.69 10.83
N MET A 162 -2.18 1.09 9.63
CA MET A 162 -2.25 0.19 8.47
C MET A 162 -0.87 -0.31 8.04
N ALA A 163 0.13 0.57 8.03
CA ALA A 163 1.52 0.21 7.76
C ALA A 163 2.04 -0.84 8.77
N ASP A 164 1.79 -0.62 10.06
CA ASP A 164 2.18 -1.54 11.13
C ASP A 164 1.44 -2.88 11.04
N LEU A 165 0.14 -2.86 10.72
CA LEU A 165 -0.67 -4.07 10.53
C LEU A 165 -0.13 -4.93 9.37
N GLU A 166 0.15 -4.29 8.23
CA GLU A 166 0.72 -4.97 7.06
C GLU A 166 2.09 -5.56 7.42
N GLN A 167 2.97 -4.80 8.07
CA GLN A 167 4.26 -5.32 8.53
C GLN A 167 4.09 -6.53 9.47
N GLY A 168 3.17 -6.45 10.42
CA GLY A 168 2.87 -7.52 11.38
C GLY A 168 2.48 -8.84 10.71
N TYR A 169 1.66 -8.79 9.65
CA TYR A 169 1.30 -9.98 8.87
C TYR A 169 2.54 -10.69 8.29
N TRP A 170 3.44 -9.94 7.65
CA TRP A 170 4.64 -10.51 7.05
C TRP A 170 5.61 -11.06 8.10
N ILE A 171 5.77 -10.36 9.23
CA ILE A 171 6.57 -10.85 10.38
C ILE A 171 6.02 -12.19 10.85
N GLN A 172 4.73 -12.25 11.19
CA GLN A 172 4.12 -13.46 11.75
C GLN A 172 4.28 -14.66 10.81
N LYS A 173 4.11 -14.44 9.50
CA LYS A 173 4.11 -15.52 8.51
C LYS A 173 5.50 -16.00 8.12
N TYR A 174 6.43 -15.09 7.87
CA TYR A 174 7.71 -15.44 7.23
C TYR A 174 8.95 -15.19 8.08
N SER A 175 8.90 -14.37 9.13
CA SER A 175 10.07 -14.14 9.99
C SER A 175 10.64 -15.45 10.58
N PRO A 176 9.83 -16.35 11.18
CA PRO A 176 10.36 -17.55 11.82
C PRO A 176 11.12 -18.46 10.85
N ILE A 177 10.56 -18.72 9.67
CA ILE A 177 11.21 -19.61 8.69
C ILE A 177 12.42 -18.92 8.03
N SER A 178 12.36 -17.60 7.82
CA SER A 178 13.44 -16.83 7.19
C SER A 178 14.68 -16.74 8.06
N HIS A 179 14.52 -16.55 9.38
CA HIS A 179 15.63 -16.58 10.32
C HIS A 179 16.29 -17.97 10.39
N ARG A 180 15.50 -19.05 10.37
CA ARG A 180 16.04 -20.41 10.28
C ARG A 180 16.83 -20.63 9.01
N MET A 181 16.29 -20.24 7.86
CA MET A 181 17.00 -20.33 6.57
C MET A 181 18.31 -19.53 6.58
N LYS A 182 18.29 -18.31 7.12
CA LYS A 182 19.48 -17.46 7.27
C LYS A 182 20.54 -18.13 8.17
N SER A 183 20.12 -18.73 9.27
CA SER A 183 21.01 -19.49 10.17
C SER A 183 21.65 -20.71 9.49
N ILE A 184 20.91 -21.41 8.61
CA ILE A 184 21.41 -22.60 7.90
C ILE A 184 22.48 -22.24 6.86
N VAL A 185 22.28 -21.14 6.13
CA VAL A 185 23.17 -20.73 5.03
C VAL A 185 24.31 -19.81 5.47
N GLY A 186 24.11 -19.08 6.58
CA GLY A 186 25.05 -18.10 7.12
C GLY A 186 24.91 -16.71 6.51
N ASP A 187 25.25 -15.70 7.32
CA ASP A 187 25.13 -14.28 6.97
C ASP A 187 25.93 -13.90 5.73
N THR A 188 27.18 -14.37 5.63
CA THR A 188 28.08 -14.08 4.50
C THR A 188 27.50 -14.58 3.17
N ALA A 189 26.89 -15.77 3.16
CA ALA A 189 26.32 -16.34 1.94
C ALA A 189 25.05 -15.58 1.52
N PHE A 190 24.24 -15.16 2.49
CA PHE A 190 23.05 -14.35 2.25
C PHE A 190 23.42 -12.96 1.72
N GLU A 191 24.30 -12.24 2.39
CA GLU A 191 24.75 -10.89 2.02
C GLU A 191 25.55 -10.88 0.72
N GLY A 192 26.23 -11.98 0.38
CA GLY A 192 26.93 -12.13 -0.90
C GLY A 192 25.98 -12.33 -2.09
N LYS A 193 24.77 -12.86 -1.87
CA LYS A 193 23.78 -13.12 -2.93
C LYS A 193 22.75 -12.01 -3.07
N ALA A 194 22.33 -11.41 -1.97
CA ALA A 194 21.33 -10.34 -1.95
C ALA A 194 22.00 -8.97 -2.12
N SER A 195 21.28 -8.04 -2.76
CA SER A 195 21.70 -6.64 -2.80
C SER A 195 21.60 -5.98 -1.42
N LYS A 196 22.37 -4.91 -1.21
CA LYS A 196 22.36 -4.13 0.05
C LYS A 196 20.95 -3.66 0.43
N GLU A 197 20.14 -3.28 -0.56
CA GLU A 197 18.76 -2.83 -0.33
C GLU A 197 17.83 -3.98 0.05
N GLU A 198 18.00 -5.17 -0.52
CA GLU A 198 17.24 -6.36 -0.12
C GLU A 198 17.58 -6.81 1.30
N VAL A 199 18.87 -6.78 1.68
CA VAL A 199 19.30 -7.07 3.06
C VAL A 199 18.71 -6.04 4.03
N ARG A 200 18.77 -4.74 3.67
CA ARG A 200 18.17 -3.67 4.47
C ARG A 200 16.67 -3.86 4.64
N SER A 201 15.95 -4.18 3.57
CA SER A 201 14.52 -4.43 3.58
C SER A 201 14.16 -5.67 4.40
N PHE A 202 14.93 -6.74 4.26
CA PHE A 202 14.76 -7.96 5.04
C PHE A 202 14.85 -7.66 6.54
N ASN A 203 15.90 -6.94 6.95
CA ASN A 203 16.09 -6.52 8.34
C ASN A 203 15.03 -5.51 8.80
N TYR A 204 14.55 -4.62 7.93
CA TYR A 204 13.49 -3.67 8.26
C TYR A 204 12.15 -4.39 8.49
N VAL A 205 11.75 -5.26 7.56
CA VAL A 205 10.45 -5.94 7.61
C VAL A 205 10.43 -6.95 8.75
N PHE A 206 11.48 -7.79 8.89
CA PHE A 206 11.49 -8.88 9.88
C PHE A 206 12.20 -8.56 11.19
N GLY A 207 13.10 -7.60 11.23
CA GLY A 207 13.82 -7.18 12.43
C GLY A 207 13.05 -6.17 13.27
N GLY A 208 11.71 -6.22 13.25
CA GLY A 208 10.81 -5.23 13.83
C GLY A 208 11.23 -4.73 15.22
N LYS A 209 10.86 -3.48 15.54
CA LYS A 209 10.92 -2.97 16.92
C LYS A 209 10.28 -4.04 17.83
N CYS A 210 11.04 -4.57 18.78
CA CYS A 210 10.53 -5.52 19.77
C CYS A 210 9.31 -4.90 20.46
N TYR A 211 8.10 -5.33 20.07
CA TYR A 211 6.93 -5.21 20.91
C TYR A 211 6.85 -6.52 21.70
N LEU A 212 7.59 -6.54 22.80
CA LEU A 212 7.34 -7.40 23.96
C LEU A 212 6.27 -6.73 24.81
#